data_AF-A0A6I4MV35-F1
#
_entry.id   AF-A0A6I4MV35-F1
#
_cell.length_a   1.000
_cell.length_b   1.000
_cell.length_c   1.000
_cell.angle_alpha   90.00
_cell.angle_beta   90.00
_cell.angle_gamma   90.00
#
_symmetry.space_group_name_H-M   'P 1'
#
loop_
_entity.id
_entity.type
_entity.pdbx_description
1 polymer ?
#
loop_
_entity_poly.entity_id
_entity_poly.type
_entity_poly.pdbx_seq_one_letter_code
_entity_poly.pdbx_strand_id
1 'polypeptide(L)'
;MSTDPRIRQLARRRQDMAHEEFSGNPSWEQLRSESKAVLLFEAEEWLRAAVEAGIAPTAERPSRDHSAVWVDEEGFLYGEYQTSPPTLLADAAILRLVWAGDVCSSKREMENQGAEFRLIGWSQ
;
A
#
# COMPACT_ATOMS: atom_id res chain seq x y z
N MET A 1 -0.48 -22.11 1.62
CA MET A 1 0.40 -20.99 2.01
C MET A 1 0.04 -19.83 1.11
N SER A 2 -0.52 -18.76 1.66
CA SER A 2 -0.89 -17.59 0.85
C SER A 2 0.40 -16.83 0.53
N THR A 3 0.82 -16.83 -0.74
CA THR A 3 1.98 -16.04 -1.18
C THR A 3 1.65 -14.57 -1.01
N ASP A 4 2.48 -13.82 -0.28
CA ASP A 4 2.32 -12.38 -0.13
C ASP A 4 2.15 -11.74 -1.51
N PRO A 5 1.02 -11.07 -1.79
CA PRO A 5 0.71 -10.55 -3.12
C PRO A 5 1.75 -9.54 -3.63
N ARG A 6 2.48 -8.89 -2.72
CA ARG A 6 3.56 -7.94 -3.04
C ARG A 6 4.74 -8.63 -3.74
N ILE A 7 5.01 -9.91 -3.45
CA ILE A 7 6.05 -10.68 -4.14
C ILE A 7 5.74 -10.79 -5.62
N ARG A 8 4.50 -11.14 -5.96
CA ARG A 8 4.07 -11.27 -7.37
C ARG A 8 4.09 -9.93 -8.08
N GLN A 9 3.68 -8.86 -7.42
CA GLN A 9 3.71 -7.50 -7.97
C GLN A 9 5.16 -7.06 -8.24
N LEU A 10 6.07 -7.27 -7.29
CA LEU A 10 7.48 -6.91 -7.42
C LEU A 10 8.18 -7.71 -8.54
N ALA A 11 7.91 -9.02 -8.62
CA ALA A 11 8.42 -9.88 -9.68
C ALA A 11 7.95 -9.44 -11.08
N ARG A 12 6.66 -9.09 -11.22
CA ARG A 12 6.10 -8.53 -12.47
C ARG A 12 6.77 -7.21 -12.82
N ARG A 13 6.87 -6.29 -11.87
CA ARG A 13 7.46 -4.97 -12.12
C ARG A 13 8.94 -5.06 -12.50
N ARG A 14 9.69 -5.96 -11.87
CA ARG A 14 11.08 -6.24 -12.23
C ARG A 14 11.21 -6.73 -13.66
N GLN A 15 10.32 -7.62 -14.10
CA GLN A 15 10.26 -8.11 -15.48
C GLN A 15 9.95 -6.98 -16.46
N ASP A 16 8.99 -6.12 -16.14
CA ASP A 16 8.63 -4.99 -17.00
C ASP A 16 9.81 -4.01 -17.13
N MET A 17 10.44 -3.63 -16.01
CA MET A 17 11.59 -2.73 -15.99
C MET A 17 12.81 -3.29 -16.73
N ALA A 18 13.04 -4.61 -16.66
CA ALA A 18 14.15 -5.25 -17.37
C ALA A 18 14.04 -5.11 -18.90
N HIS A 19 12.84 -4.83 -19.41
CA HIS A 19 12.51 -4.93 -20.82
C HIS A 19 11.79 -3.68 -21.37
N GLU A 20 11.71 -2.61 -20.58
CA GLU A 20 11.02 -1.36 -20.90
C GLU A 20 11.58 -0.69 -22.17
N GLU A 21 12.85 -0.92 -22.50
CA GLU A 21 13.53 -0.35 -23.68
C GLU A 21 13.52 -1.26 -24.93
N PHE A 22 13.01 -2.48 -24.82
CA PHE A 22 13.15 -3.50 -25.85
C PHE A 22 11.79 -3.97 -26.38
N SER A 23 11.44 -3.51 -27.58
CA SER A 23 10.24 -3.96 -28.31
C SER A 23 10.40 -5.42 -28.74
N GLY A 24 9.88 -6.36 -27.94
CA GLY A 24 9.84 -7.78 -28.30
C GLY A 24 10.01 -8.78 -27.16
N ASN A 25 10.17 -8.32 -25.91
CA ASN A 25 10.38 -9.22 -24.79
C ASN A 25 9.09 -9.87 -24.29
N PRO A 26 9.18 -11.09 -23.71
CA PRO A 26 8.03 -11.79 -23.20
C PRO A 26 7.42 -11.02 -22.03
N SER A 27 6.11 -10.77 -22.12
CA SER A 27 5.32 -10.32 -20.98
C SER A 27 5.32 -11.38 -19.88
N TRP A 28 4.95 -10.98 -18.65
CA TRP A 28 4.88 -11.92 -17.53
C TRP A 28 4.14 -13.22 -17.86
N GLU A 29 3.03 -13.14 -18.60
CA GLU A 29 2.23 -14.32 -18.94
C GLU A 29 2.95 -15.27 -19.91
N GLN A 30 3.85 -14.74 -20.75
CA GLN A 30 4.63 -15.49 -21.73
C GLN A 30 5.89 -16.15 -21.14
N LEU A 31 6.24 -15.84 -19.88
CA LEU A 31 7.37 -16.45 -19.21
C LEU A 31 7.13 -17.93 -18.88
N ARG A 32 8.17 -18.75 -19.05
CA ARG A 32 8.22 -20.14 -18.59
C ARG A 32 8.10 -20.20 -17.07
N SER A 33 7.55 -21.30 -16.56
CA SER A 33 7.35 -21.51 -15.11
C SER A 33 8.65 -21.41 -14.32
N GLU A 34 9.77 -21.89 -14.86
CA GLU A 34 11.10 -21.77 -14.26
C GLU A 34 11.53 -20.31 -14.11
N SER A 35 11.35 -19.49 -15.15
CA SER A 35 11.67 -18.07 -15.11
C SER A 35 10.78 -17.31 -14.11
N LYS A 36 9.49 -17.65 -14.06
CA LYS A 36 8.56 -17.10 -13.06
C LYS A 36 9.00 -17.45 -11.64
N ALA A 37 9.44 -18.69 -11.41
CA ALA A 37 9.91 -19.15 -10.09
C ALA A 37 11.15 -18.38 -9.63
N VAL A 38 12.12 -18.14 -10.52
CA VAL A 38 13.31 -17.34 -10.21
C VAL A 38 12.93 -15.91 -9.81
N LEU A 39 12.10 -15.25 -10.61
CA LEU A 39 11.68 -13.86 -10.33
C LEU A 39 10.87 -13.75 -9.02
N LEU A 40 10.04 -14.74 -8.70
CA LEU A 40 9.30 -14.77 -7.43
C LEU A 40 10.24 -14.96 -6.24
N PHE A 41 11.24 -15.83 -6.35
CA PHE A 41 12.23 -16.03 -5.29
C PHE A 41 13.06 -14.77 -5.05
N GLU A 42 13.55 -14.12 -6.12
CA GLU A 42 14.27 -12.84 -6.00
C GLU A 42 13.40 -11.76 -5.35
N ALA A 43 12.14 -11.66 -5.76
CA ALA A 43 11.20 -10.70 -5.21
C ALA A 43 10.91 -10.96 -3.71
N GLU A 44 10.82 -12.22 -3.29
CA GLU A 44 10.67 -12.58 -1.88
C GLU A 44 11.87 -12.11 -1.04
N GLU A 45 13.09 -12.37 -1.52
CA GLU A 45 14.32 -11.96 -0.84
C GLU A 45 14.45 -10.44 -0.75
N TRP A 46 14.12 -9.71 -1.81
CA TRP A 46 14.11 -8.24 -1.79
C TRP A 46 13.05 -7.67 -0.86
N LEU A 47 11.83 -8.23 -0.87
CA LEU A 47 10.77 -7.79 0.03
C LEU A 47 11.16 -8.02 1.48
N ARG A 48 11.74 -9.18 1.81
CA ARG A 48 12.26 -9.46 3.15
C ARG A 48 13.31 -8.43 3.57
N ALA A 49 14.31 -8.19 2.73
CA ALA A 49 15.37 -7.22 3.03
C ALA A 49 14.82 -5.78 3.20
N ALA A 50 13.85 -5.39 2.38
CA ALA A 50 13.21 -4.07 2.48
C ALA A 50 12.42 -3.91 3.78
N VAL A 51 11.74 -4.96 4.25
CA VAL A 51 11.05 -4.96 5.54
C VAL A 51 12.05 -4.89 6.70
N GLU A 52 13.12 -5.69 6.66
CA GLU A 52 14.17 -5.68 7.68
C GLU A 52 14.89 -4.33 7.77
N ALA A 53 15.04 -3.63 6.64
CA ALA A 53 15.63 -2.30 6.57
C ALA A 53 14.64 -1.16 6.92
N GLY A 54 13.36 -1.46 7.16
CA GLY A 54 12.32 -0.46 7.43
C GLY A 54 11.93 0.40 6.21
N ILE A 55 12.29 -0.04 5.00
CA ILE A 55 11.92 0.62 3.73
C ILE A 55 10.47 0.28 3.35
N ALA A 56 10.04 -0.95 3.62
CA ALA A 56 8.70 -1.43 3.36
C ALA A 56 7.98 -1.83 4.67
N PRO A 57 6.65 -1.63 4.77
CA PRO A 57 5.90 -2.11 5.92
C PRO A 57 5.82 -3.65 5.91
N THR A 58 5.53 -4.24 7.07
CA THR A 58 5.16 -5.65 7.18
C THR A 58 3.86 -5.95 6.43
N ALA A 59 3.64 -7.22 6.06
CA ALA A 59 2.40 -7.65 5.39
C ALA A 59 1.16 -7.45 6.28
N GLU A 60 1.37 -7.52 7.59
CA GLU A 60 0.37 -7.36 8.61
C GLU A 60 0.71 -6.16 9.50
N ARG A 61 -0.29 -5.55 10.12
CA ARG A 61 -0.07 -4.51 11.12
C ARG A 61 0.71 -5.07 12.34
N PRO A 62 1.57 -4.27 12.99
CA PRO A 62 2.34 -4.74 14.14
C PRO A 62 1.50 -5.15 15.35
N SER A 63 0.39 -4.45 15.60
CA SER A 63 -0.57 -4.78 16.65
C SER A 63 -1.97 -4.30 16.29
N ARG A 64 -2.97 -4.73 17.07
CA ARG A 64 -4.37 -4.28 16.95
C ARG A 64 -4.56 -2.78 17.22
N ASP A 65 -3.58 -2.13 17.85
CA ASP A 65 -3.64 -0.70 18.17
C ASP A 65 -3.17 0.18 17.01
N HIS A 66 -2.66 -0.41 15.94
CA HIS A 66 -2.23 0.32 14.75
C HIS A 66 -3.38 0.42 13.75
N SER A 67 -3.64 1.65 13.31
CA SER A 67 -4.40 1.90 12.08
C SER A 67 -3.64 1.37 10.88
N ALA A 68 -4.35 0.82 9.90
CA ALA A 68 -3.77 0.30 8.67
C ALA A 68 -4.36 1.01 7.46
N VAL A 69 -3.52 1.21 6.44
CA VAL A 69 -3.96 1.61 5.11
C VAL A 69 -3.64 0.45 4.17
N TRP A 70 -4.66 -0.02 3.48
CA TRP A 70 -4.59 -1.14 2.55
C TRP A 70 -4.71 -0.62 1.13
N VAL A 71 -4.06 -1.31 0.20
CA VAL A 71 -4.19 -1.06 -1.24
C VAL A 71 -4.63 -2.36 -1.91
N ASP A 72 -5.65 -2.28 -2.77
CA ASP A 72 -6.09 -3.43 -3.56
C ASP A 72 -5.32 -3.56 -4.88
N GLU A 73 -5.68 -4.58 -5.68
CA GLU A 73 -5.03 -4.83 -6.97
C GLU A 73 -5.34 -3.77 -8.04
N GLU A 74 -6.38 -2.96 -7.85
CA GLU A 74 -6.77 -1.85 -8.73
C GLU A 74 -6.16 -0.51 -8.30
N GLY A 75 -5.46 -0.49 -7.16
CA GLY A 75 -4.81 0.69 -6.60
C GLY A 75 -5.72 1.55 -5.71
N PHE A 76 -6.90 1.06 -5.33
CA PHE A 76 -7.75 1.77 -4.37
C PHE A 76 -7.23 1.64 -2.95
N LEU A 77 -7.27 2.75 -2.21
CA LEU A 77 -6.86 2.82 -0.82
C LEU A 77 -8.03 2.64 0.13
N TYR A 78 -7.79 1.86 1.18
CA TYR A 78 -8.76 1.57 2.22
C TYR A 78 -8.13 1.86 3.58
N GLY A 79 -8.84 2.61 4.42
CA GLY A 79 -8.43 2.88 5.79
C GLY A 79 -9.13 1.92 6.74
N GLU A 80 -8.36 1.20 7.53
CA GLU A 80 -8.83 0.50 8.72
C GLU A 80 -8.41 1.33 9.93
N TYR A 81 -9.30 2.21 10.37
CA TYR A 81 -9.08 3.08 11.52
C TYR A 81 -9.87 2.60 12.72
N GLN A 82 -9.27 2.72 13.90
CA GLN A 82 -10.04 2.63 15.14
C GLN A 82 -11.02 3.80 15.20
N THR A 83 -12.32 3.51 15.14
CA THR A 83 -13.38 4.50 15.35
C THR A 83 -13.60 4.73 16.85
N SER A 84 -14.12 5.91 17.22
CA SER A 84 -14.58 6.19 18.59
C SER A 84 -16.11 6.25 18.62
N PRO A 85 -16.80 5.47 19.49
CA PRO A 85 -16.23 4.55 20.47
C PRO A 85 -15.54 3.35 19.79
N PRO A 86 -14.55 2.71 20.45
CA PRO A 86 -13.80 1.59 19.88
C PRO A 86 -14.76 0.44 19.54
N THR A 87 -15.01 0.24 18.26
CA THR A 87 -15.68 -0.96 17.77
C THR A 87 -14.70 -2.13 17.92
N LEU A 88 -15.18 -3.30 18.34
CA LEU A 88 -14.34 -4.50 18.35
C LEU A 88 -13.78 -4.68 16.93
N LEU A 89 -12.49 -4.96 16.82
CA LEU A 89 -11.78 -4.93 15.54
C LEU A 89 -12.28 -5.96 14.50
N ALA A 90 -12.99 -7.00 14.95
CA ALA A 90 -13.72 -7.92 14.07
C ALA A 90 -14.87 -7.21 13.31
N ASP A 91 -15.32 -6.08 13.82
CA ASP A 91 -16.40 -5.22 13.31
C ASP A 91 -15.87 -3.85 12.86
N ALA A 92 -14.54 -3.64 12.84
CA ALA A 92 -13.96 -2.40 12.31
C ALA A 92 -14.22 -2.34 10.81
N ALA A 93 -14.95 -1.32 10.37
CA ALA A 93 -15.23 -1.13 8.96
C ALA A 93 -13.92 -0.77 8.23
N ILE A 94 -13.52 -1.61 7.27
CA ILE A 94 -12.55 -1.22 6.25
C ILE A 94 -13.28 -0.24 5.32
N LEU A 95 -12.97 1.04 5.47
CA LEU A 95 -13.63 2.10 4.70
C LEU A 95 -12.77 2.43 3.49
N ARG A 96 -13.37 2.36 2.30
CA ARG A 96 -12.75 2.95 1.10
C ARG A 96 -12.50 4.42 1.41
N LEU A 97 -11.26 4.87 1.21
CA LEU A 97 -10.91 6.27 1.39
C LEU A 97 -11.51 7.06 0.22
N VAL A 98 -12.78 7.43 0.35
CA VAL A 98 -13.43 8.41 -0.50
C VAL A 98 -13.42 9.71 0.30
N TRP A 99 -12.72 10.74 -0.17
CA TRP A 99 -12.83 12.09 0.38
C TRP A 99 -14.27 12.58 0.15
N ALA A 100 -15.19 12.25 1.06
CA ALA A 100 -16.61 12.53 0.92
C ALA A 100 -17.01 13.69 1.84
N GLY A 101 -17.14 14.86 1.24
CA GLY A 101 -17.92 15.98 1.72
C GLY A 101 -18.15 16.91 0.54
N ASP A 102 -19.41 17.11 0.14
CA ASP A 102 -19.79 17.99 -0.98
C ASP A 102 -19.47 19.47 -0.71
N VAL A 103 -19.01 19.80 0.50
CA VAL A 103 -18.50 21.12 0.86
C VAL A 103 -17.15 20.98 1.54
N CYS A 104 -16.13 21.48 0.86
CA CYS A 104 -14.76 21.62 1.34
C CYS A 104 -14.56 23.06 1.82
N SER A 105 -14.13 23.25 3.07
CA SER A 105 -13.65 24.53 3.55
C SER A 105 -12.13 24.58 3.46
N SER A 106 -11.61 25.69 2.94
CA SER A 106 -10.16 25.83 2.77
C SER A 106 -9.47 25.96 4.13
N LYS A 107 -8.22 25.47 4.25
CA LYS A 107 -7.38 25.68 5.44
C LYS A 107 -7.38 27.15 5.90
N ARG A 108 -7.28 28.06 4.94
CA ARG A 108 -7.29 29.52 5.16
C ARG A 108 -8.60 30.03 5.78
N GLU A 109 -9.73 29.46 5.38
CA GLU A 109 -11.04 29.83 5.93
C GLU A 109 -11.16 29.45 7.40
N MET A 110 -10.61 28.31 7.79
CA MET A 110 -10.59 27.87 9.19
C MET A 110 -9.61 28.69 10.05
N GLU A 111 -8.45 29.03 9.49
CA GLU A 111 -7.50 29.95 10.15
C GLU A 111 -8.14 31.32 10.41
N ASN A 112 -8.92 31.84 9.44
CA ASN A 112 -9.68 33.08 9.61
C ASN A 112 -10.78 33.00 10.68
N GLN A 113 -11.21 31.81 11.09
CA GLN A 113 -12.19 31.58 12.17
C GLN A 113 -11.52 31.35 13.53
N GLY A 114 -10.21 31.53 13.63
CA GLY A 114 -9.45 31.42 14.88
C GLY A 114 -8.88 30.04 15.17
N ALA A 115 -8.89 29.13 14.20
CA ALA A 115 -8.21 27.84 14.35
C ALA A 115 -6.69 28.00 14.13
N GLU A 116 -5.90 27.33 14.98
CA GLU A 116 -4.44 27.30 14.87
C GLU A 116 -3.97 25.90 14.47
N PHE A 117 -3.18 25.81 13.40
CA PHE A 117 -2.62 24.56 12.91
C PHE A 117 -1.11 24.53 13.13
N ARG A 118 -0.60 23.42 13.71
CA ARG A 118 0.83 23.16 13.85
C ARG A 118 1.23 22.01 12.93
N LEU A 119 2.16 22.26 12.00
CA LEU A 119 2.75 21.20 11.19
C LEU A 119 3.60 20.31 12.09
N ILE A 120 3.21 19.05 12.22
CA ILE A 120 3.88 18.02 13.03
C ILE A 120 4.57 16.94 12.17
N GLY A 121 4.36 17.00 10.86
CA GLY A 121 4.90 16.10 9.84
C GLY A 121 4.08 16.23 8.56
N TRP A 122 4.62 15.78 7.43
CA TRP A 122 3.90 15.64 6.17
C TRP A 122 4.18 14.25 5.61
N SER A 123 3.16 13.60 5.07
CA SER A 123 3.29 12.41 4.24
C SER A 123 2.74 12.73 2.86
N GLN A 124 2.95 11.83 1.89
CA GLN A 124 1.99 11.69 0.81
C GLN A 124 0.85 10.77 1.26
#